data_AF-C5C029-F1
#
_entry.id   AF-C5C029-F1
#
_cell.length_a   1.000
_cell.length_b   1.000
_cell.length_c   1.000
_cell.angle_alpha   90.00
_cell.angle_beta   90.00
_cell.angle_gamma   90.00
#
_symmetry.space_group_name_H-M   'P 1'
#
loop_
_entity.id
_entity.type
_entity.pdbx_description
1 polymer ?
#
loop_
_entity_poly.entity_id
_entity_poly.type
_entity_poly.pdbx_seq_one_letter_code
_entity_poly.pdbx_strand_id
1 'polypeptide(L)'
;MSASTAVSPRVGHGAVPQAGPTAGGNLTAAVLAAACGAGVLLTLLRDEILPARYSYDELKIQQIAQGYGGFAEDRSFHLVGTLYRLLGLADSPALAGVLGVLAFFAVVLLAGRGWLTRPVRVLDVAVVTGALLLGSLYLGHFSKDVFVLPVVALAVSRLRGMRGELLLVAAMVGYGVGFRSYWLLVAALYVAARCALALRPRLSTLVVGSLVALGVLAVAFHVLYGWRLDHFRTAVNVGRLDGVDAATMITPAFGLGGVAGGWLDVVVVLVSFVVPVLLAAKGGALYLAASAYLAVMWWTVAARSARGLRAPRRDERVVRVLALLVAFTLVQSMFEPDYGSYLRHLAPLLPAVVFLVVNRATAQPASPGAARLAESGRSR
;
A
#
# COMPACT_ATOMS: atom_id res chain seq x y z
N MET A 1 27.30 71.86 -2.25
CA MET A 1 26.78 70.70 -3.00
C MET A 1 27.93 69.73 -3.21
N SER A 2 27.96 68.61 -2.46
CA SER A 2 28.90 67.50 -2.68
C SER A 2 28.16 66.22 -2.33
N ALA A 3 27.97 65.37 -3.34
CA ALA A 3 27.28 64.10 -3.24
C ALA A 3 28.26 63.04 -2.73
N SER A 4 27.94 62.42 -1.59
CA SER A 4 28.65 61.26 -1.07
C SER A 4 27.87 60.00 -1.44
N THR A 5 28.45 59.20 -2.33
CA THR A 5 27.97 57.86 -2.73
C THR A 5 28.27 56.85 -1.63
N ALA A 6 27.23 56.34 -0.95
CA ALA A 6 27.33 55.23 -0.03
C ALA A 6 27.16 53.89 -0.78
N VAL A 7 28.21 53.08 -0.74
CA VAL A 7 28.28 51.71 -1.28
C VAL A 7 27.51 50.76 -0.36
N SER A 8 26.55 50.02 -0.91
CA SER A 8 25.83 48.94 -0.22
C SER A 8 26.66 47.64 -0.23
N PRO A 9 26.84 46.92 0.89
CA PRO A 9 27.56 45.66 0.90
C PRO A 9 26.70 44.53 0.33
N ARG A 10 27.19 43.91 -0.75
CA ARG A 10 26.68 42.64 -1.28
C ARG A 10 26.82 41.55 -0.21
N VAL A 11 25.69 41.06 0.29
CA VAL A 11 25.61 39.84 1.09
C VAL A 11 25.96 38.66 0.19
N GLY A 12 27.16 38.10 0.39
CA GLY A 12 27.59 36.88 -0.29
C GLY A 12 26.67 35.72 0.05
N HIS A 13 26.07 35.11 -0.98
CA HIS A 13 25.47 33.79 -0.87
C HIS A 13 26.58 32.76 -0.62
N GLY A 14 26.84 32.48 0.65
CA GLY A 14 27.63 31.33 1.05
C GLY A 14 26.99 30.06 0.49
N ALA A 15 27.71 29.39 -0.40
CA ALA A 15 27.33 28.09 -0.91
C ALA A 15 27.14 27.14 0.28
N VAL A 16 25.91 26.64 0.45
CA VAL A 16 25.62 25.58 1.41
C VAL A 16 26.45 24.36 0.99
N PRO A 17 27.36 23.85 1.83
CA PRO A 17 28.14 22.68 1.48
C PRO A 17 27.19 21.50 1.25
N GLN A 18 27.20 20.94 0.04
CA GLN A 18 26.52 19.68 -0.23
C GLN A 18 27.22 18.60 0.59
N ALA A 19 26.59 18.16 1.66
CA ALA A 19 27.09 17.06 2.48
C ALA A 19 27.22 15.82 1.58
N GLY A 20 28.46 15.34 1.40
CA GLY A 20 28.75 14.10 0.69
C GLY A 20 28.02 12.90 1.32
N PRO A 21 27.82 11.81 0.56
CA PRO A 21 27.13 10.64 1.06
C PRO A 21 27.86 10.07 2.29
N THR A 22 27.13 9.94 3.40
CA THR A 22 27.65 9.30 4.63
C THR A 22 27.82 7.80 4.41
N ALA A 23 28.80 7.17 5.06
CA ALA A 23 29.09 5.74 4.92
C ALA A 23 27.85 4.84 5.12
N GLY A 24 26.93 5.20 6.02
CA GLY A 24 25.66 4.49 6.21
C GLY A 24 24.63 4.66 5.08
N GLY A 25 24.68 5.76 4.34
CA GLY A 25 23.86 5.98 3.14
C GLY A 25 24.26 5.05 2.00
N ASN A 26 25.56 4.84 1.80
CA ASN A 26 26.08 3.96 0.74
C ASN A 26 25.66 2.50 0.95
N LEU A 27 25.71 1.98 2.18
CA LEU A 27 25.25 0.62 2.49
C LEU A 27 23.75 0.44 2.25
N THR A 28 22.94 1.43 2.66
CA THR A 28 21.48 1.38 2.42
C THR A 28 21.18 1.34 0.92
N ALA A 29 21.82 2.22 0.14
CA ALA A 29 21.63 2.26 -1.30
C ALA A 29 22.05 0.93 -1.96
N ALA A 30 23.16 0.33 -1.52
CA ALA A 30 23.61 -0.97 -2.01
C ALA A 30 22.62 -2.10 -1.70
N VAL A 31 22.09 -2.17 -0.47
CA VAL A 31 21.08 -3.18 -0.09
C VAL A 31 19.80 -3.04 -0.91
N LEU A 32 19.33 -1.81 -1.14
CA LEU A 32 18.13 -1.56 -1.93
C LEU A 32 18.36 -1.84 -3.42
N ALA A 33 19.53 -1.50 -3.96
CA ALA A 33 19.91 -1.84 -5.33
C ALA A 33 19.98 -3.37 -5.52
N ALA A 34 20.57 -4.09 -4.56
CA ALA A 34 20.58 -5.55 -4.55
C ALA A 34 19.17 -6.14 -4.47
N ALA A 35 18.27 -5.56 -3.66
CA ALA A 35 16.88 -5.99 -3.59
C ALA A 35 16.11 -5.77 -4.90
N CYS A 36 16.33 -4.62 -5.57
CA CYS A 36 15.76 -4.36 -6.90
C CYS A 36 16.30 -5.35 -7.94
N GLY A 37 17.61 -5.59 -7.96
CA GLY A 37 18.24 -6.56 -8.85
C GLY A 37 17.72 -7.98 -8.62
N ALA A 38 17.60 -8.40 -7.37
CA ALA A 38 16.99 -9.68 -6.99
C ALA A 38 15.51 -9.76 -7.41
N GLY A 39 14.76 -8.67 -7.32
CA GLY A 39 13.36 -8.61 -7.78
C GLY A 39 13.21 -8.78 -9.30
N VAL A 40 14.09 -8.16 -10.08
CA VAL A 40 14.13 -8.37 -11.54
C VAL A 40 14.55 -9.79 -11.87
N LEU A 41 15.57 -10.32 -11.20
CA LEU A 41 16.00 -11.71 -11.40
C LEU A 41 14.90 -12.71 -11.06
N LEU A 42 14.19 -12.51 -9.94
CA LEU A 42 13.04 -13.30 -9.55
C LEU A 42 11.95 -13.29 -10.63
N THR A 43 11.72 -12.14 -11.25
CA THR A 43 10.74 -11.99 -12.35
C THR A 43 11.13 -12.82 -13.57
N LEU A 44 12.43 -12.85 -13.91
CA LEU A 44 12.95 -13.59 -15.07
C LEU A 44 13.02 -15.10 -14.84
N LEU A 45 13.35 -15.54 -13.63
CA LEU A 45 13.53 -16.95 -13.27
C LEU A 45 12.30 -17.58 -12.60
N ARG A 46 11.16 -16.87 -12.62
CA ARG A 46 10.01 -17.24 -11.81
C ARG A 46 9.46 -18.63 -12.14
N ASP A 47 9.45 -19.03 -13.42
CA ASP A 47 8.81 -20.27 -13.86
C ASP A 47 9.63 -21.49 -13.41
N GLU A 48 10.90 -21.28 -13.06
CA GLU A 48 11.81 -22.29 -12.49
C GLU A 48 11.73 -22.33 -10.95
N ILE A 49 11.45 -21.19 -10.31
CA ILE A 49 11.53 -21.02 -8.85
C ILE A 49 10.16 -21.17 -8.17
N LEU A 50 9.10 -20.68 -8.81
CA LEU A 50 7.77 -20.54 -8.20
C LEU A 50 6.83 -21.70 -8.61
N PRO A 51 5.97 -22.15 -7.68
CA PRO A 51 4.91 -23.08 -8.03
C PRO A 51 3.95 -22.52 -9.08
N ALA A 52 3.44 -23.37 -9.98
CA ALA A 52 2.58 -22.98 -11.11
C ALA A 52 1.32 -22.17 -10.72
N ARG A 53 0.83 -22.31 -9.48
CA ARG A 53 -0.34 -21.55 -8.98
C ARG A 53 -0.16 -20.03 -8.98
N TYR A 54 1.08 -19.54 -8.96
CA TYR A 54 1.35 -18.10 -9.08
C TYR A 54 1.06 -17.56 -10.49
N SER A 55 0.93 -18.43 -11.50
CA SER A 55 0.78 -18.05 -12.91
C SER A 55 -0.63 -18.32 -13.49
N TYR A 56 -1.59 -18.81 -12.69
CA TYR A 56 -2.93 -19.19 -13.18
C TYR A 56 -3.69 -18.03 -13.84
N ASP A 57 -3.71 -16.86 -13.19
CA ASP A 57 -4.37 -15.68 -13.76
C ASP A 57 -3.62 -15.14 -14.97
N GLU A 58 -2.29 -15.26 -14.96
CA GLU A 58 -1.44 -14.78 -16.04
C GLU A 58 -1.72 -15.51 -17.34
N LEU A 59 -1.81 -16.84 -17.32
CA LEU A 59 -2.07 -17.64 -18.52
C LEU A 59 -3.39 -17.20 -19.17
N LYS A 60 -4.42 -16.96 -18.35
CA LYS A 60 -5.71 -16.45 -18.82
C LYS A 60 -5.58 -15.06 -19.45
N ILE A 61 -4.85 -14.13 -18.81
CA ILE A 61 -4.61 -12.77 -19.35
C ILE A 61 -3.84 -12.85 -20.68
N GLN A 62 -2.79 -13.67 -20.74
CA GLN A 62 -1.92 -13.81 -21.91
C GLN A 62 -2.71 -14.39 -23.09
N GLN A 63 -3.49 -15.45 -22.88
CA GLN A 63 -4.33 -16.05 -23.93
C GLN A 63 -5.30 -15.02 -24.51
N ILE A 64 -5.92 -14.19 -23.67
CA ILE A 64 -6.81 -13.12 -24.15
C ILE A 64 -6.02 -12.02 -24.89
N ALA A 65 -4.82 -11.69 -24.41
CA ALA A 65 -3.94 -10.73 -25.09
C ALA A 65 -3.58 -11.21 -26.51
N GLN A 66 -3.33 -12.50 -26.68
CA GLN A 66 -3.06 -13.17 -27.95
C GLN A 66 -4.30 -13.37 -28.84
N GLY A 67 -5.49 -12.98 -28.37
CA GLY A 67 -6.72 -13.04 -29.17
C GLY A 67 -7.53 -14.33 -29.05
N TYR A 68 -7.18 -15.22 -28.10
CA TYR A 68 -7.99 -16.41 -27.83
C TYR A 68 -9.29 -16.03 -27.09
N GLY A 69 -10.42 -16.16 -27.78
CA GLY A 69 -11.75 -15.69 -27.33
C GLY A 69 -12.54 -16.62 -26.39
N GLY A 70 -11.94 -17.70 -25.87
CA GLY A 70 -12.65 -18.73 -25.10
C GLY A 70 -13.12 -18.33 -23.70
N PHE A 71 -12.80 -17.12 -23.21
CA PHE A 71 -13.07 -16.68 -21.85
C PHE A 71 -14.20 -15.63 -21.79
N ALA A 72 -15.39 -15.97 -22.27
CA ALA A 72 -16.49 -15.01 -22.47
C ALA A 72 -17.01 -14.32 -21.18
N GLU A 73 -16.71 -14.83 -19.98
CA GLU A 73 -17.43 -14.41 -18.77
C GLU A 73 -16.79 -13.30 -17.93
N ASP A 74 -15.50 -12.95 -18.13
CA ASP A 74 -14.82 -12.04 -17.20
C ASP A 74 -14.25 -10.78 -17.86
N ARG A 75 -15.09 -9.75 -17.91
CA ARG A 75 -14.82 -8.44 -18.53
C ARG A 75 -13.49 -7.82 -18.10
N SER A 76 -13.11 -8.03 -16.84
CA SER A 76 -11.88 -7.47 -16.26
C SER A 76 -10.62 -8.11 -16.85
N PHE A 77 -10.64 -9.41 -17.17
CA PHE A 77 -9.53 -10.07 -17.87
C PHE A 77 -9.42 -9.60 -19.33
N HIS A 78 -10.56 -9.37 -20.00
CA HIS A 78 -10.60 -8.83 -21.36
C HIS A 78 -10.01 -7.44 -21.49
N LEU A 79 -10.36 -6.54 -20.56
CA LEU A 79 -9.78 -5.20 -20.52
C LEU A 79 -8.25 -5.29 -20.38
N VAL A 80 -7.78 -6.09 -19.44
CA VAL A 80 -6.34 -6.23 -19.14
C VAL A 80 -5.59 -6.85 -20.32
N GLY A 81 -6.09 -7.97 -20.88
CA GLY A 81 -5.49 -8.59 -22.06
C GLY A 81 -5.46 -7.64 -23.27
N THR A 82 -6.52 -6.85 -23.46
CA THR A 82 -6.56 -5.83 -24.52
C THR A 82 -5.53 -4.72 -24.30
N LEU A 83 -5.36 -4.23 -23.07
CA LEU A 83 -4.33 -3.23 -22.75
C LEU A 83 -2.93 -3.78 -23.04
N TYR A 84 -2.63 -5.01 -22.63
CA TYR A 84 -1.34 -5.64 -22.94
C TYR A 84 -1.13 -5.85 -24.44
N ARG A 85 -2.17 -6.24 -25.19
CA ARG A 85 -2.10 -6.32 -26.66
C ARG A 85 -1.83 -4.96 -27.29
N LEU A 86 -2.52 -3.90 -26.85
CA LEU A 86 -2.31 -2.53 -27.34
C LEU A 86 -0.88 -2.02 -27.07
N LEU A 87 -0.26 -2.46 -25.98
CA LEU A 87 1.13 -2.16 -25.64
C LEU A 87 2.14 -3.02 -26.42
N GLY A 88 1.70 -3.94 -27.27
CA GLY A 88 2.58 -4.86 -28.00
C GLY A 88 3.22 -5.93 -27.11
N LEU A 89 2.61 -6.23 -25.96
CA LEU A 89 3.17 -7.15 -24.95
C LEU A 89 2.55 -8.55 -24.98
N ALA A 90 1.61 -8.82 -25.88
CA ALA A 90 0.83 -10.08 -25.91
C ALA A 90 1.72 -11.34 -25.92
N ASP A 91 2.83 -11.30 -26.65
CA ASP A 91 3.74 -12.44 -26.83
C ASP A 91 5.00 -12.35 -25.96
N SER A 92 5.06 -11.41 -25.00
CA SER A 92 6.25 -11.17 -24.19
C SER A 92 5.94 -11.09 -22.68
N PRO A 93 5.59 -12.21 -22.02
CA PRO A 93 5.32 -12.25 -20.58
C PRO A 93 6.45 -11.71 -19.72
N ALA A 94 7.69 -12.08 -20.04
CA ALA A 94 8.86 -11.60 -19.31
C ALA A 94 9.00 -10.08 -19.38
N LEU A 95 8.80 -9.48 -20.57
CA LEU A 95 8.85 -8.02 -20.73
C LEU A 95 7.70 -7.34 -19.99
N ALA A 96 6.49 -7.88 -20.07
CA ALA A 96 5.33 -7.37 -19.34
C ALA A 96 5.57 -7.38 -17.81
N GLY A 97 6.14 -8.48 -17.29
CA GLY A 97 6.51 -8.60 -15.89
C GLY A 97 7.59 -7.60 -15.48
N VAL A 98 8.68 -7.48 -16.26
CA VAL A 98 9.74 -6.51 -15.99
C VAL A 98 9.21 -5.08 -15.98
N LEU A 99 8.35 -4.71 -16.95
CA LEU A 99 7.71 -3.39 -16.97
C LEU A 99 6.82 -3.16 -15.74
N GLY A 100 6.10 -4.18 -15.29
CA GLY A 100 5.31 -4.11 -14.05
C GLY A 100 6.16 -3.85 -12.81
N VAL A 101 7.29 -4.56 -12.67
CA VAL A 101 8.25 -4.34 -11.57
C VAL A 101 8.91 -2.97 -11.65
N LEU A 102 9.31 -2.52 -12.84
CA LEU A 102 9.89 -1.20 -13.02
C LEU A 102 8.90 -0.09 -12.68
N ALA A 103 7.62 -0.24 -13.07
CA ALA A 103 6.56 0.69 -12.68
C ALA A 103 6.39 0.71 -11.15
N PHE A 104 6.40 -0.47 -10.50
CA PHE A 104 6.35 -0.57 -9.05
C PHE A 104 7.54 0.13 -8.38
N PHE A 105 8.77 -0.11 -8.85
CA PHE A 105 9.97 0.58 -8.34
C PHE A 105 9.91 2.09 -8.54
N ALA A 106 9.38 2.57 -9.68
CA ALA A 106 9.19 3.99 -9.91
C ALA A 106 8.26 4.62 -8.85
N VAL A 107 7.18 3.93 -8.47
CA VAL A 107 6.27 4.40 -7.40
C VAL A 107 6.93 4.31 -6.03
N VAL A 108 7.74 3.28 -5.75
CA VAL A 108 8.53 3.18 -4.51
C VAL A 108 9.52 4.36 -4.40
N LEU A 109 10.21 4.71 -5.48
CA LEU A 109 11.12 5.86 -5.52
C LEU A 109 10.38 7.19 -5.35
N LEU A 110 9.19 7.32 -5.93
CA LEU A 110 8.31 8.47 -5.71
C LEU A 110 7.90 8.60 -4.24
N ALA A 111 7.47 7.49 -3.62
CA ALA A 111 7.10 7.39 -2.22
C ALA A 111 8.27 7.70 -1.26
N GLY A 112 9.45 7.20 -1.58
CA GLY A 112 10.67 7.33 -0.78
C GLY A 112 11.56 8.53 -1.14
N ARG A 113 11.06 9.52 -1.90
CA ARG A 113 11.91 10.59 -2.43
C ARG A 113 12.66 11.34 -1.32
N GLY A 114 14.00 11.30 -1.37
CA GLY A 114 14.89 11.94 -0.39
C GLY A 114 15.17 11.12 0.86
N TRP A 115 14.74 9.86 0.91
CA TRP A 115 15.18 8.91 1.93
C TRP A 115 16.63 8.52 1.71
N LEU A 116 17.03 8.07 0.51
CA LEU A 116 18.34 7.44 0.23
C LEU A 116 19.57 8.18 0.78
N THR A 117 19.47 9.48 1.04
CA THR A 117 20.53 10.33 1.58
C THR A 117 20.55 10.46 3.11
N ARG A 118 19.64 9.79 3.84
CA ARG A 118 19.44 9.92 5.29
C ARG A 118 19.83 8.64 6.03
N PRO A 119 20.26 8.72 7.32
CA PRO A 119 20.49 7.54 8.14
C PRO A 119 19.18 6.78 8.42
N VAL A 120 19.21 5.50 8.08
CA VAL A 120 18.05 4.60 8.02
C VAL A 120 18.12 3.60 9.16
N ARG A 121 16.99 3.29 9.78
CA ARG A 121 16.95 2.23 10.79
C ARG A 121 16.94 0.89 10.08
N VAL A 122 17.59 -0.13 10.64
CA VAL A 122 17.57 -1.50 10.10
C VAL A 122 16.14 -1.98 9.84
N LEU A 123 15.20 -1.64 10.74
CA LEU A 123 13.79 -1.95 10.57
C LEU A 123 13.15 -1.29 9.33
N ASP A 124 13.52 -0.03 9.03
CA ASP A 124 13.02 0.68 7.85
C ASP A 124 13.56 0.01 6.57
N VAL A 125 14.83 -0.41 6.58
CA VAL A 125 15.44 -1.18 5.48
C VAL A 125 14.74 -2.52 5.30
N ALA A 126 14.51 -3.27 6.38
CA ALA A 126 13.87 -4.59 6.32
C ALA A 126 12.45 -4.53 5.74
N VAL A 127 11.63 -3.57 6.18
CA VAL A 127 10.25 -3.42 5.65
C VAL A 127 10.27 -3.12 4.16
N VAL A 128 11.22 -2.32 3.70
CA VAL A 128 11.27 -1.89 2.30
C VAL A 128 11.95 -2.88 1.40
N THR A 129 12.98 -3.59 1.85
CA THR A 129 13.49 -4.75 1.15
C THR A 129 12.38 -5.79 0.96
N GLY A 130 11.63 -6.11 2.02
CA GLY A 130 10.48 -7.01 1.89
C GLY A 130 9.39 -6.46 0.95
N ALA A 131 9.17 -5.15 0.94
CA ALA A 131 8.25 -4.52 -0.01
C ALA A 131 8.72 -4.66 -1.47
N LEU A 132 10.02 -4.47 -1.73
CA LEU A 132 10.62 -4.63 -3.05
C LEU A 132 10.50 -6.07 -3.54
N LEU A 133 10.79 -7.04 -2.68
CA LEU A 133 10.73 -8.46 -3.03
C LEU A 133 9.28 -8.94 -3.26
N LEU A 134 8.35 -8.60 -2.36
CA LEU A 134 6.92 -8.96 -2.52
C LEU A 134 6.29 -8.26 -3.72
N GLY A 135 6.59 -6.98 -3.93
CA GLY A 135 6.13 -6.25 -5.12
C GLY A 135 6.63 -6.90 -6.41
N SER A 136 7.89 -7.32 -6.45
CA SER A 136 8.46 -8.02 -7.60
C SER A 136 7.81 -9.40 -7.81
N LEU A 137 7.57 -10.15 -6.74
CA LEU A 137 6.93 -11.46 -6.78
C LEU A 137 5.52 -11.40 -7.41
N TYR A 138 4.70 -10.43 -7.02
CA TYR A 138 3.29 -10.36 -7.42
C TYR A 138 2.97 -9.42 -8.59
N LEU A 139 3.90 -8.54 -8.98
CA LEU A 139 3.74 -7.63 -10.12
C LEU A 139 4.70 -7.96 -11.28
N GLY A 140 5.59 -8.95 -11.10
CA GLY A 140 6.50 -9.46 -12.13
C GLY A 140 5.86 -10.42 -13.13
N HIS A 141 4.57 -10.24 -13.43
CA HIS A 141 3.87 -11.06 -14.40
C HIS A 141 2.65 -10.33 -14.97
N PHE A 142 1.95 -10.94 -15.92
CA PHE A 142 0.64 -10.44 -16.35
C PHE A 142 -0.31 -10.39 -15.16
N SER A 143 -0.63 -9.18 -14.71
CA SER A 143 -1.43 -8.99 -13.52
C SER A 143 -2.31 -7.76 -13.66
N LYS A 144 -3.55 -7.86 -13.20
CA LYS A 144 -4.46 -6.72 -13.09
C LYS A 144 -4.03 -5.77 -11.97
N ASP A 145 -3.26 -6.27 -11.01
CA ASP A 145 -2.89 -5.56 -9.78
C ASP A 145 -1.89 -4.42 -10.06
N VAL A 146 -1.16 -4.48 -11.19
CA VAL A 146 -0.28 -3.39 -11.64
C VAL A 146 -1.03 -2.09 -11.87
N PHE A 147 -2.31 -2.16 -12.25
CA PHE A 147 -3.15 -0.98 -12.52
C PHE A 147 -3.61 -0.26 -11.25
N VAL A 148 -3.27 -0.77 -10.07
CA VAL A 148 -3.43 -0.05 -8.80
C VAL A 148 -2.31 0.98 -8.58
N LEU A 149 -1.14 0.81 -9.22
CA LEU A 149 0.02 1.68 -9.02
C LEU A 149 -0.26 3.17 -9.27
N PRO A 150 -1.05 3.58 -10.29
CA PRO A 150 -1.45 4.98 -10.46
C PRO A 150 -2.23 5.54 -9.26
N VAL A 151 -3.10 4.75 -8.63
CA VAL A 151 -3.83 5.14 -7.42
C VAL A 151 -2.84 5.43 -6.28
N VAL A 152 -1.86 4.55 -6.09
CA VAL A 152 -0.85 4.70 -5.05
C VAL A 152 0.07 5.88 -5.35
N ALA A 153 0.46 6.08 -6.61
CA ALA A 153 1.25 7.23 -7.04
C ALA A 153 0.53 8.55 -6.73
N LEU A 154 -0.77 8.64 -7.02
CA LEU A 154 -1.60 9.80 -6.66
C LEU A 154 -1.70 9.98 -5.14
N ALA A 155 -1.80 8.89 -4.37
CA ALA A 155 -1.86 8.92 -2.92
C ALA A 155 -0.58 9.50 -2.28
N VAL A 156 0.59 9.16 -2.82
CA VAL A 156 1.89 9.67 -2.33
C VAL A 156 2.34 10.98 -3.00
N SER A 157 1.64 11.40 -4.07
CA SER A 157 1.95 12.60 -4.83
C SER A 157 1.82 13.88 -3.98
N ARG A 158 2.41 14.97 -4.47
CA ARG A 158 2.31 16.30 -3.83
C ARG A 158 1.02 17.05 -4.18
N LEU A 159 0.04 16.40 -4.82
CA LEU A 159 -1.26 17.02 -5.11
C LEU A 159 -2.00 17.33 -3.81
N ARG A 160 -2.36 18.60 -3.63
CA ARG A 160 -2.95 19.12 -2.38
C ARG A 160 -4.40 19.52 -2.54
N GLY A 161 -5.12 19.52 -1.42
CA GLY A 161 -6.50 19.99 -1.34
C GLY A 161 -7.46 19.17 -2.19
N MET A 162 -8.61 19.78 -2.53
CA MET A 162 -9.72 19.05 -3.15
C MET A 162 -9.42 18.45 -4.51
N ARG A 163 -8.55 19.09 -5.31
CA ARG A 163 -8.13 18.52 -6.60
C ARG A 163 -7.41 17.17 -6.42
N GLY A 164 -6.51 17.07 -5.45
CA GLY A 164 -5.79 15.83 -5.17
C GLY A 164 -6.70 14.72 -4.65
N GLU A 165 -7.65 15.07 -3.78
CA GLU A 165 -8.64 14.13 -3.24
C GLU A 165 -9.61 13.63 -4.33
N LEU A 166 -10.14 14.52 -5.16
CA LEU A 166 -11.05 14.17 -6.25
C LEU A 166 -10.36 13.29 -7.30
N LEU A 167 -9.12 13.62 -7.69
CA LEU A 167 -8.34 12.78 -8.62
C LEU A 167 -8.06 11.40 -8.05
N LEU A 168 -7.74 11.29 -6.76
CA LEU A 168 -7.53 10.00 -6.11
C LEU A 168 -8.82 9.17 -6.05
N VAL A 169 -9.95 9.78 -5.65
CA VAL A 169 -11.25 9.11 -5.62
C VAL A 169 -11.67 8.68 -7.03
N ALA A 170 -11.51 9.54 -8.03
CA ALA A 170 -11.78 9.21 -9.42
C ALA A 170 -10.90 8.04 -9.91
N ALA A 171 -9.62 8.00 -9.53
CA ALA A 171 -8.72 6.89 -9.87
C ALA A 171 -9.15 5.58 -9.20
N MET A 172 -9.56 5.60 -7.93
CA MET A 172 -10.08 4.41 -7.23
C MET A 172 -11.39 3.92 -7.87
N VAL A 173 -12.30 4.82 -8.21
CA VAL A 173 -13.56 4.47 -8.89
C VAL A 173 -13.30 3.93 -10.28
N GLY A 174 -12.43 4.58 -11.07
CA GLY A 174 -12.03 4.11 -12.40
C GLY A 174 -11.40 2.72 -12.35
N TYR A 175 -10.52 2.47 -11.37
CA TYR A 175 -9.98 1.13 -11.14
C TYR A 175 -11.07 0.13 -10.73
N GLY A 176 -12.00 0.55 -9.86
CA GLY A 176 -13.11 -0.28 -9.42
C GLY A 176 -14.03 -0.73 -10.54
N VAL A 177 -14.39 0.18 -11.44
CA VAL A 177 -15.25 -0.11 -12.59
C VAL A 177 -14.52 -0.97 -13.63
N GLY A 178 -13.24 -0.69 -13.91
CA GLY A 178 -12.50 -1.36 -14.98
C GLY A 178 -11.95 -2.73 -14.58
N PHE A 179 -11.42 -2.87 -13.36
CA PHE A 179 -10.57 -4.00 -12.99
C PHE A 179 -11.13 -4.83 -11.83
N ARG A 180 -11.61 -4.19 -10.76
CA ARG A 180 -12.04 -4.88 -9.53
C ARG A 180 -13.15 -4.13 -8.77
N SER A 181 -14.39 -4.59 -8.91
CA SER A 181 -15.59 -3.90 -8.36
C SER A 181 -15.53 -3.57 -6.87
N TYR A 182 -14.88 -4.39 -6.03
CA TYR A 182 -14.75 -4.12 -4.60
C TYR A 182 -13.98 -2.83 -4.28
N TRP A 183 -13.20 -2.27 -5.23
CA TRP A 183 -12.54 -0.97 -5.05
C TRP A 183 -13.52 0.21 -4.98
N LEU A 184 -14.76 0.03 -5.42
CA LEU A 184 -15.82 1.03 -5.15
C LEU A 184 -16.09 1.16 -3.65
N LEU A 185 -16.08 0.03 -2.92
CA LEU A 185 -16.18 0.03 -1.47
C LEU A 185 -14.92 0.62 -0.82
N VAL A 186 -13.73 0.33 -1.37
CA VAL A 186 -12.47 0.96 -0.93
C VAL A 186 -12.56 2.49 -1.07
N ALA A 187 -13.06 3.00 -2.19
CA ALA A 187 -13.23 4.44 -2.41
C ALA A 187 -14.19 5.08 -1.40
N ALA A 188 -15.34 4.44 -1.13
CA ALA A 188 -16.31 4.92 -0.15
C ALA A 188 -15.73 4.94 1.28
N LEU A 189 -15.07 3.85 1.69
CA LEU A 189 -14.43 3.75 3.01
C LEU A 189 -13.23 4.71 3.13
N TYR A 190 -12.51 4.97 2.05
CA TYR A 190 -11.47 5.99 2.00
C TYR A 190 -12.04 7.37 2.33
N VAL A 191 -13.13 7.77 1.67
CA VAL A 191 -13.78 9.07 1.92
C VAL A 191 -14.26 9.16 3.37
N ALA A 192 -14.90 8.11 3.89
CA ALA A 192 -15.33 8.04 5.28
C ALA A 192 -14.15 8.19 6.26
N ALA A 193 -13.04 7.50 6.01
CA ALA A 193 -11.83 7.61 6.81
C ALA A 193 -11.20 9.01 6.72
N ARG A 194 -11.21 9.66 5.55
CA ARG A 194 -10.73 11.04 5.38
C ARG A 194 -11.57 12.03 6.16
N CYS A 195 -12.89 11.90 6.13
CA CYS A 195 -13.82 12.71 6.92
C CYS A 195 -13.58 12.50 8.42
N ALA A 196 -13.46 11.24 8.87
CA ALA A 196 -13.20 10.93 10.27
C ALA A 196 -11.87 11.53 10.77
N LEU A 197 -10.80 11.44 9.97
CA LEU A 197 -9.48 12.02 10.29
C LEU A 197 -9.42 13.55 10.15
N ALA A 198 -10.36 14.16 9.42
CA ALA A 198 -10.53 15.60 9.39
C ALA A 198 -11.15 16.10 10.70
N LEU A 199 -12.10 15.35 11.26
CA LEU A 199 -12.74 15.66 12.55
C LEU A 199 -11.81 15.37 13.74
N ARG A 200 -11.17 14.20 13.76
CA ARG A 200 -10.28 13.77 14.85
C ARG A 200 -9.06 13.05 14.28
N PRO A 201 -7.90 13.73 14.17
CA PRO A 201 -6.69 13.17 13.57
C PRO A 201 -5.96 12.24 14.55
N ARG A 202 -6.60 11.12 14.91
CA ARG A 202 -6.03 10.11 15.82
C ARG A 202 -6.14 8.74 15.19
N LEU A 203 -5.14 7.89 15.42
CA LEU A 203 -5.17 6.51 14.95
C LEU A 203 -6.36 5.75 15.57
N SER A 204 -6.71 6.04 16.82
CA SER A 204 -7.89 5.46 17.49
C SER A 204 -9.20 5.79 16.78
N THR A 205 -9.29 6.96 16.12
CA THR A 205 -10.46 7.33 15.31
C THR A 205 -10.62 6.38 14.13
N LEU A 206 -9.52 5.97 13.50
CA LEU A 206 -9.57 4.97 12.43
C LEU A 206 -9.90 3.58 12.96
N VAL A 207 -9.33 3.17 14.10
CA VAL A 207 -9.64 1.86 14.69
C VAL A 207 -11.12 1.75 15.06
N VAL A 208 -11.64 2.72 15.82
CA VAL A 208 -13.06 2.73 16.21
C VAL A 208 -13.96 2.90 14.98
N GLY A 209 -13.60 3.82 14.08
CA GLY A 209 -14.34 4.03 12.84
C GLY A 209 -14.38 2.79 11.94
N SER A 210 -13.31 2.00 11.91
CA SER A 210 -13.24 0.73 11.18
C SER A 210 -14.21 -0.31 11.76
N LEU A 211 -14.23 -0.48 13.08
CA LEU A 211 -15.15 -1.41 13.75
C LEU A 211 -16.62 -1.01 13.54
N VAL A 212 -16.92 0.28 13.62
CA VAL A 212 -18.25 0.82 13.35
C VAL A 212 -18.63 0.64 11.89
N ALA A 213 -17.73 0.94 10.94
CA ALA A 213 -17.99 0.77 9.52
C ALA A 213 -18.26 -0.70 9.16
N LEU A 214 -17.51 -1.64 9.73
CA LEU A 214 -17.79 -3.06 9.57
C LEU A 214 -19.15 -3.45 10.15
N GLY A 215 -19.55 -2.89 11.30
CA GLY A 215 -20.87 -3.13 11.88
C GLY A 215 -22.01 -2.63 10.99
N VAL A 216 -21.87 -1.42 10.46
CA VAL A 216 -22.81 -0.83 9.51
C VAL A 216 -22.89 -1.67 8.24
N LEU A 217 -21.75 -2.10 7.70
CA LEU A 217 -21.72 -2.97 6.52
C LEU A 217 -22.34 -4.34 6.79
N ALA A 218 -22.12 -4.93 7.98
CA ALA A 218 -22.75 -6.20 8.35
C ALA A 218 -24.27 -6.10 8.36
N VAL A 219 -24.81 -5.02 8.95
CA VAL A 219 -26.26 -4.74 8.93
C VAL A 219 -26.74 -4.50 7.50
N ALA A 220 -26.03 -3.69 6.72
CA ALA A 220 -26.41 -3.38 5.34
C ALA A 220 -26.43 -4.63 4.45
N PHE A 221 -25.43 -5.51 4.55
CA PHE A 221 -25.38 -6.76 3.79
C PHE A 221 -26.55 -7.68 4.13
N HIS A 222 -26.90 -7.76 5.41
CA HIS A 222 -28.00 -8.58 5.86
C HIS A 222 -29.35 -8.03 5.42
N VAL A 223 -29.59 -6.72 5.56
CA VAL A 223 -30.86 -6.08 5.20
C VAL A 223 -31.06 -6.05 3.68
N LEU A 224 -30.01 -5.75 2.91
CA LEU A 224 -30.12 -5.57 1.45
C LEU A 224 -30.06 -6.89 0.68
N TYR A 225 -29.27 -7.86 1.14
CA TYR A 225 -29.01 -9.10 0.40
C TYR A 225 -29.36 -10.38 1.18
N GLY A 226 -29.73 -10.28 2.46
CA GLY A 226 -29.91 -11.46 3.32
C GLY A 226 -28.58 -12.16 3.66
N TRP A 227 -27.43 -11.58 3.32
CA TRP A 227 -26.13 -12.22 3.46
C TRP A 227 -25.38 -11.79 4.71
N ARG A 228 -24.51 -12.67 5.18
CA ARG A 228 -23.49 -12.32 6.16
C ARG A 228 -22.40 -11.49 5.50
N LEU A 229 -21.71 -10.68 6.30
CA LEU A 229 -20.62 -9.83 5.80
C LEU A 229 -19.47 -10.63 5.17
N ASP A 230 -19.21 -11.85 5.66
CA ASP A 230 -18.18 -12.75 5.18
C ASP A 230 -18.67 -13.78 4.14
N HIS A 231 -19.89 -13.60 3.60
CA HIS A 231 -20.51 -14.53 2.66
C HIS A 231 -19.63 -14.80 1.43
N PHE A 232 -19.11 -13.76 0.79
CA PHE A 232 -18.31 -13.93 -0.43
C PHE A 232 -17.02 -14.72 -0.19
N ARG A 233 -16.34 -14.47 0.92
CA ARG A 233 -15.14 -15.22 1.33
C ARG A 233 -15.47 -16.70 1.54
N THR A 234 -16.51 -16.96 2.32
CA THR A 234 -16.93 -18.34 2.64
C THR A 234 -17.41 -19.09 1.40
N ALA A 235 -18.12 -18.43 0.49
CA ALA A 235 -18.55 -19.02 -0.79
C ALA A 235 -17.36 -19.45 -1.67
N VAL A 236 -16.31 -18.63 -1.77
CA VAL A 236 -15.08 -18.99 -2.51
C VAL A 236 -14.36 -20.16 -1.85
N ASN A 237 -14.33 -20.20 -0.52
CA ASN A 237 -13.64 -21.26 0.22
C ASN A 237 -14.30 -22.63 0.06
N VAL A 238 -15.62 -22.72 -0.10
CA VAL A 238 -16.33 -24.01 -0.30
C VAL A 238 -15.78 -24.76 -1.51
N GLY A 239 -15.51 -24.07 -2.62
CA GLY A 239 -14.94 -24.70 -3.82
C GLY A 239 -13.46 -25.10 -3.72
N ARG A 240 -12.81 -24.84 -2.58
CA ARG A 240 -11.37 -25.03 -2.38
C ARG A 240 -11.02 -25.99 -1.24
N LEU A 241 -12.01 -26.53 -0.52
CA LEU A 241 -11.79 -27.31 0.72
C LEU A 241 -10.86 -28.51 0.53
N ASP A 242 -10.90 -29.16 -0.64
CA ASP A 242 -10.09 -30.34 -0.96
C ASP A 242 -8.86 -30.03 -1.84
N GLY A 243 -8.60 -28.75 -2.12
CA GLY A 243 -7.54 -28.31 -3.03
C GLY A 243 -6.18 -28.14 -2.35
N VAL A 244 -5.10 -28.41 -3.08
CA VAL A 244 -3.71 -28.12 -2.64
C VAL A 244 -3.50 -26.63 -2.32
N ASP A 245 -4.33 -25.76 -2.88
CA ASP A 245 -4.31 -24.30 -2.66
C ASP A 245 -5.02 -23.85 -1.35
N ALA A 246 -5.60 -24.78 -0.57
CA ALA A 246 -6.25 -24.48 0.71
C ALA A 246 -5.29 -24.16 1.86
N ALA A 247 -3.97 -24.34 1.66
CA ALA A 247 -2.99 -24.32 2.75
C ALA A 247 -3.01 -23.03 3.58
N THR A 248 -3.32 -21.88 2.96
CA THR A 248 -3.41 -20.58 3.65
C THR A 248 -4.83 -20.03 3.78
N MET A 249 -5.84 -20.87 3.53
CA MET A 249 -7.26 -20.51 3.64
C MET A 249 -7.58 -19.93 5.01
N ILE A 250 -8.38 -18.87 4.99
CA ILE A 250 -8.93 -18.20 6.17
C ILE A 250 -10.33 -18.73 6.40
N THR A 251 -10.52 -19.49 7.48
CA THR A 251 -11.82 -20.06 7.87
C THR A 251 -12.52 -19.18 8.92
N PRO A 252 -13.86 -19.24 9.03
CA PRO A 252 -14.59 -18.63 10.15
C PRO A 252 -14.02 -19.07 11.50
N ALA A 253 -13.87 -18.16 12.45
CA ALA A 253 -13.20 -18.44 13.71
C ALA A 253 -14.14 -19.08 14.74
N PHE A 254 -15.42 -18.66 14.75
CA PHE A 254 -16.36 -19.03 15.81
C PHE A 254 -17.62 -19.75 15.32
N GLY A 255 -17.82 -19.90 14.01
CA GLY A 255 -18.99 -20.58 13.44
C GLY A 255 -20.34 -19.93 13.80
N LEU A 256 -20.34 -18.69 14.28
CA LEU A 256 -21.54 -17.98 14.70
C LEU A 256 -22.36 -17.53 13.50
N GLY A 257 -23.69 -17.64 13.60
CA GLY A 257 -24.63 -17.20 12.56
C GLY A 257 -25.00 -15.71 12.66
N GLY A 258 -25.76 -15.24 11.67
CA GLY A 258 -26.37 -13.91 11.67
C GLY A 258 -25.40 -12.73 11.50
N VAL A 259 -25.92 -11.52 11.71
CA VAL A 259 -25.17 -10.25 11.55
C VAL A 259 -23.97 -10.17 12.47
N ALA A 260 -24.15 -10.51 13.75
CA ALA A 260 -23.10 -10.45 14.76
C ALA A 260 -21.97 -11.46 14.47
N GLY A 261 -22.32 -12.67 14.03
CA GLY A 261 -21.33 -13.69 13.64
C GLY A 261 -20.48 -13.24 12.45
N GLY A 262 -21.13 -12.75 11.38
CA GLY A 262 -20.41 -12.23 10.21
C GLY A 262 -19.53 -11.02 10.53
N TRP A 263 -19.99 -10.10 11.38
CA TRP A 263 -19.18 -8.98 11.85
C TRP A 263 -17.97 -9.43 12.65
N LEU A 264 -18.16 -10.34 13.62
CA LEU A 264 -17.07 -10.82 14.47
C LEU A 264 -16.01 -11.58 13.66
N ASP A 265 -16.43 -12.44 12.73
CA ASP A 265 -15.51 -13.18 11.86
C ASP A 265 -14.64 -12.21 11.03
N VAL A 266 -15.23 -11.18 10.42
CA VAL A 266 -14.47 -10.17 9.65
C VAL A 266 -13.52 -9.37 10.55
N VAL A 267 -13.93 -9.02 11.77
CA VAL A 267 -13.06 -8.35 12.75
C VAL A 267 -11.86 -9.22 13.12
N VAL A 268 -12.06 -10.52 13.34
CA VAL A 268 -10.95 -11.46 13.60
C VAL A 268 -10.01 -11.52 12.42
N VAL A 269 -10.53 -11.58 11.18
CA VAL A 269 -9.69 -11.58 9.98
C VAL A 269 -8.89 -10.28 9.88
N LEU A 270 -9.53 -9.12 10.09
CA LEU A 270 -8.86 -7.82 10.11
C LEU A 270 -7.71 -7.78 11.13
N VAL A 271 -7.95 -8.24 12.36
CA VAL A 271 -6.91 -8.33 13.40
C VAL A 271 -5.81 -9.28 12.96
N SER A 272 -6.14 -10.41 12.32
CA SER A 272 -5.15 -11.38 11.86
C SER A 272 -4.29 -10.88 10.70
N PHE A 273 -4.72 -9.88 9.92
CA PHE A 273 -3.85 -9.22 8.93
C PHE A 273 -2.79 -8.33 9.57
N VAL A 274 -3.09 -7.74 10.72
CA VAL A 274 -2.18 -6.86 11.47
C VAL A 274 -1.28 -7.66 12.40
N VAL A 275 -1.86 -8.65 13.08
CA VAL A 275 -1.18 -9.57 14.00
C VAL A 275 -1.41 -11.00 13.47
N PRO A 276 -0.57 -11.49 12.54
CA PRO A 276 -0.77 -12.73 11.79
C PRO A 276 -0.46 -14.00 12.59
N VAL A 277 -1.05 -14.11 13.79
CA VAL A 277 -0.93 -15.31 14.65
C VAL A 277 -1.52 -16.53 13.95
N LEU A 278 -2.64 -16.38 13.24
CA LEU A 278 -3.27 -17.50 12.53
C LEU A 278 -2.41 -18.01 11.37
N LEU A 279 -1.68 -17.12 10.67
CA LEU A 279 -0.72 -17.51 9.64
C LEU A 279 0.52 -18.17 10.28
N ALA A 280 1.04 -17.61 11.37
CA ALA A 280 2.18 -18.17 12.09
C ALA A 280 1.88 -19.57 12.63
N ALA A 281 0.65 -19.79 13.11
CA ALA A 281 0.19 -21.07 13.64
C ALA A 281 0.15 -22.19 12.61
N LYS A 282 0.11 -21.88 11.29
CA LYS A 282 0.23 -22.88 10.23
C LYS A 282 1.62 -23.53 10.17
N GLY A 283 2.64 -22.92 10.78
CA GLY A 283 3.99 -23.46 10.88
C GLY A 283 4.80 -23.40 9.58
N GLY A 284 6.10 -23.70 9.64
CA GLY A 284 6.99 -23.67 8.48
C GLY A 284 7.61 -22.30 8.19
N ALA A 285 8.82 -22.33 7.62
CA ALA A 285 9.68 -21.15 7.49
C ALA A 285 9.04 -20.01 6.69
N LEU A 286 8.34 -20.32 5.59
CA LEU A 286 7.69 -19.32 4.75
C LEU A 286 6.55 -18.59 5.46
N TYR A 287 5.67 -19.32 6.16
CA TYR A 287 4.54 -18.71 6.87
C TYR A 287 5.01 -17.90 8.08
N LEU A 288 6.04 -18.36 8.78
CA LEU A 288 6.66 -17.60 9.86
C LEU A 288 7.34 -16.32 9.35
N ALA A 289 8.07 -16.39 8.23
CA ALA A 289 8.70 -15.22 7.61
C ALA A 289 7.65 -14.20 7.13
N ALA A 290 6.58 -14.66 6.46
CA ALA A 290 5.48 -13.80 6.03
C ALA A 290 4.75 -13.16 7.22
N SER A 291 4.52 -13.93 8.29
CA SER A 291 3.89 -13.44 9.52
C SER A 291 4.76 -12.39 10.22
N ALA A 292 6.06 -12.65 10.35
CA ALA A 292 7.00 -11.70 10.94
C ALA A 292 7.07 -10.41 10.12
N TYR A 293 7.14 -10.52 8.79
CA TYR A 293 7.13 -9.36 7.89
C TYR A 293 5.86 -8.52 8.07
N LEU A 294 4.67 -9.14 7.98
CA LEU A 294 3.40 -8.45 8.14
C LEU A 294 3.27 -7.76 9.50
N ALA A 295 3.65 -8.44 10.59
CA ALA A 295 3.62 -7.88 11.94
C ALA A 295 4.53 -6.66 12.06
N VAL A 296 5.78 -6.78 11.61
CA VAL A 296 6.76 -5.69 11.64
C VAL A 296 6.32 -4.51 10.78
N MET A 297 5.80 -4.79 9.58
CA MET A 297 5.31 -3.80 8.64
C MET A 297 4.15 -3.00 9.25
N TRP A 298 3.10 -3.68 9.73
CA TRP A 298 1.94 -3.00 10.30
C TRP A 298 2.23 -2.29 11.60
N TRP A 299 3.07 -2.86 12.47
CA TRP A 299 3.57 -2.17 13.67
C TRP A 299 4.27 -0.87 13.31
N THR A 300 5.16 -0.92 12.30
CA THR A 300 5.88 0.27 11.85
C THR A 300 4.93 1.30 11.25
N VAL A 301 3.98 0.89 10.40
CA VAL A 301 2.94 1.76 9.84
C VAL A 301 2.12 2.42 10.96
N ALA A 302 1.64 1.67 11.95
CA ALA A 302 0.86 2.19 13.07
C ALA A 302 1.67 3.20 13.90
N ALA A 303 2.90 2.85 14.27
CA ALA A 303 3.77 3.72 15.07
C ALA A 303 4.11 5.03 14.34
N ARG A 304 4.41 4.98 13.04
CA ARG A 304 4.75 6.17 12.23
C ARG A 304 3.52 7.03 11.98
N SER A 305 2.38 6.40 11.69
CA SER A 305 1.11 7.08 11.48
C SER A 305 0.62 7.79 12.74
N ALA A 306 0.72 7.14 13.91
CA ALA A 306 0.36 7.76 15.18
C ALA A 306 1.17 9.04 15.47
N ARG A 307 2.47 9.04 15.15
CA ARG A 307 3.32 10.23 15.26
C ARG A 307 2.98 11.28 14.20
N GLY A 308 2.80 10.87 12.94
CA GLY A 308 2.49 11.76 11.83
C GLY A 308 1.16 12.49 11.99
N LEU A 309 0.15 11.82 12.53
CA LEU A 309 -1.16 12.41 12.83
C LEU A 309 -1.10 13.43 13.99
N ARG A 310 -0.16 13.27 14.92
CA ARG A 310 0.04 14.18 16.08
C ARG A 310 1.02 15.32 15.79
N ALA A 311 1.64 15.36 14.60
CA ALA A 311 2.64 16.37 14.27
C ALA A 311 2.01 17.77 14.14
N PRO A 312 2.65 18.85 14.64
CA PRO A 312 2.14 20.22 14.54
C PRO A 312 1.91 20.68 13.10
N ARG A 313 2.79 20.26 12.18
CA ARG A 313 2.64 20.43 10.73
C ARG A 313 2.40 19.08 10.08
N ARG A 314 1.15 18.63 10.09
CA ARG A 314 0.73 17.36 9.51
C ARG A 314 0.90 17.37 7.99
N ASP A 315 1.63 16.40 7.46
CA ASP A 315 1.68 16.14 6.02
C ASP A 315 0.36 15.50 5.58
N GLU A 316 -0.40 16.18 4.72
CA GLU A 316 -1.70 15.70 4.20
C GLU A 316 -1.59 14.31 3.56
N ARG A 317 -0.44 14.00 2.96
CA ARG A 317 -0.16 12.72 2.33
C ARG A 317 -0.15 11.56 3.34
N VAL A 318 0.28 11.80 4.58
CA VAL A 318 0.23 10.78 5.64
C VAL A 318 -1.22 10.39 5.92
N VAL A 319 -2.12 11.37 5.97
CA VAL A 319 -3.54 11.15 6.22
C VAL A 319 -4.19 10.41 5.06
N ARG A 320 -3.86 10.82 3.82
CA ARG A 320 -4.33 10.20 2.58
C ARG A 320 -3.90 8.74 2.48
N VAL A 321 -2.60 8.48 2.61
CA VAL A 321 -2.04 7.13 2.50
C VAL A 321 -2.56 6.22 3.61
N LEU A 322 -2.65 6.72 4.84
CA LEU A 322 -3.21 5.94 5.95
C LEU A 322 -4.69 5.61 5.74
N ALA A 323 -5.50 6.58 5.30
CA ALA A 323 -6.92 6.34 4.99
C ALA A 323 -7.08 5.30 3.87
N LEU A 324 -6.24 5.36 2.83
CA LEU A 324 -6.24 4.38 1.74
C LEU A 324 -5.89 2.97 2.23
N LEU A 325 -4.81 2.83 3.01
CA LEU A 325 -4.40 1.53 3.56
C LEU A 325 -5.47 0.95 4.48
N VAL A 326 -6.07 1.74 5.37
CA VAL A 326 -7.14 1.26 6.25
C VAL A 326 -8.38 0.85 5.46
N ALA A 327 -8.82 1.68 4.51
CA ALA A 327 -9.97 1.36 3.66
C ALA A 327 -9.74 0.07 2.85
N PHE A 328 -8.55 -0.08 2.27
CA PHE A 328 -8.17 -1.29 1.54
C PHE A 328 -8.18 -2.52 2.46
N THR A 329 -7.49 -2.48 3.60
CA THR A 329 -7.40 -3.63 4.52
C THR A 329 -8.77 -4.02 5.10
N LEU A 330 -9.66 -3.05 5.35
CA LEU A 330 -11.05 -3.31 5.73
C LEU A 330 -11.79 -4.15 4.69
N VAL A 331 -11.73 -3.74 3.42
CA VAL A 331 -12.37 -4.49 2.33
C VAL A 331 -11.74 -5.88 2.19
N GLN A 332 -10.40 -5.98 2.26
CA GLN A 332 -9.73 -7.27 2.20
C GLN A 332 -10.20 -8.21 3.30
N SER A 333 -10.44 -7.73 4.53
CA SER A 333 -10.91 -8.60 5.62
C SER A 333 -12.28 -9.23 5.37
N MET A 334 -13.07 -8.66 4.46
CA MET A 334 -14.40 -9.16 4.07
C MET A 334 -14.34 -10.19 2.94
N PHE A 335 -13.46 -9.97 1.96
CA PHE A 335 -13.49 -10.71 0.70
C PHE A 335 -12.36 -11.72 0.52
N GLU A 336 -11.26 -11.56 1.26
CA GLU A 336 -10.05 -12.31 0.94
C GLU A 336 -10.11 -13.76 1.45
N PRO A 337 -9.99 -14.77 0.57
CA PRO A 337 -10.15 -16.18 0.94
C PRO A 337 -8.95 -16.77 1.69
N ASP A 338 -7.75 -16.24 1.46
CA ASP A 338 -6.49 -16.78 1.95
C ASP A 338 -5.39 -15.70 2.08
N TYR A 339 -4.31 -16.01 2.81
CA TYR A 339 -3.20 -15.06 3.04
C TYR A 339 -2.33 -14.80 1.81
N GLY A 340 -2.24 -15.75 0.87
CA GLY A 340 -1.48 -15.56 -0.36
C GLY A 340 -2.12 -14.50 -1.26
N SER A 341 -3.44 -14.63 -1.45
CA SER A 341 -4.26 -13.67 -2.18
C SER A 341 -4.28 -12.30 -1.49
N TYR A 342 -4.33 -12.26 -0.15
CA TYR A 342 -4.16 -11.01 0.62
C TYR A 342 -2.82 -10.33 0.32
N LEU A 343 -1.71 -11.06 0.39
CA LEU A 343 -0.37 -10.51 0.11
C LEU A 343 -0.27 -10.03 -1.34
N ARG A 344 -0.87 -10.75 -2.30
CA ARG A 344 -0.91 -10.36 -3.71
C ARG A 344 -1.63 -9.02 -3.90
N HIS A 345 -2.81 -8.84 -3.32
CA HIS A 345 -3.55 -7.59 -3.46
C HIS A 345 -2.94 -6.45 -2.65
N LEU A 346 -2.24 -6.75 -1.56
CA LEU A 346 -1.48 -5.77 -0.79
C LEU A 346 -0.20 -5.32 -1.52
N ALA A 347 0.41 -6.18 -2.34
CA ALA A 347 1.67 -5.90 -3.03
C ALA A 347 1.72 -4.53 -3.76
N PRO A 348 0.74 -4.15 -4.61
CA PRO A 348 0.76 -2.83 -5.25
C PRO A 348 0.59 -1.65 -4.29
N LEU A 349 0.11 -1.87 -3.05
CA LEU A 349 -0.05 -0.85 -2.00
C LEU A 349 1.22 -0.68 -1.15
N LEU A 350 2.21 -1.57 -1.29
CA LEU A 350 3.47 -1.48 -0.54
C LEU A 350 4.27 -0.18 -0.76
N PRO A 351 4.21 0.54 -1.90
CA PRO A 351 4.83 1.87 -1.99
C PRO A 351 4.20 2.88 -1.03
N ALA A 352 2.90 2.75 -0.72
CA ALA A 352 2.23 3.55 0.29
C ALA A 352 2.72 3.20 1.71
N VAL A 353 2.97 1.91 1.98
CA VAL A 353 3.64 1.48 3.22
C VAL A 353 5.03 2.09 3.33
N VAL A 354 5.84 1.99 2.25
CA VAL A 354 7.17 2.60 2.16
C VAL A 354 7.08 4.09 2.50
N PHE A 355 6.16 4.83 1.89
CA PHE A 355 5.95 6.26 2.18
C PHE A 355 5.78 6.53 3.68
N LEU A 356 4.89 5.80 4.37
CA LEU A 356 4.65 6.01 5.81
C LEU A 356 5.84 5.61 6.69
N VAL A 357 6.57 4.56 6.30
CA VAL A 357 7.75 4.09 7.03
C VAL A 357 8.84 5.17 6.99
N VAL A 358 9.01 5.84 5.85
CA VAL A 358 10.27 6.56 5.55
C VAL A 358 10.11 8.06 5.61
N ASN A 359 8.87 8.54 5.44
CA ASN A 359 8.51 9.92 5.66
C ASN A 359 8.43 10.18 7.16
N ARG A 360 9.57 10.50 7.76
CA ARG A 360 9.63 10.98 9.14
C ARG A 360 9.01 12.37 9.15
N ALA A 361 7.91 12.54 9.88
CA ALA A 361 7.37 13.87 10.19
C ALA A 361 8.53 14.72 10.67
N THR A 362 8.89 15.75 9.91
CA THR A 362 9.95 16.69 10.26
C THR A 362 9.46 17.45 11.48
N ALA A 363 9.76 16.94 12.67
CA ALA A 363 10.00 17.80 13.80
C ALA A 363 11.27 18.58 13.47
N GLN A 364 11.14 19.65 12.66
CA GLN A 364 12.16 20.68 12.72
C GLN A 364 12.11 21.19 14.16
N PRO A 365 13.18 21.07 14.96
CA PRO A 365 13.26 21.84 16.18
C PRO A 365 13.04 23.30 15.79
N ALA A 366 12.21 24.02 16.55
CA ALA A 366 12.08 25.45 16.37
C ALA A 366 13.50 26.01 16.33
N SER A 367 13.84 26.69 15.23
CA SER A 367 15.15 27.33 15.08
C SER A 367 15.42 28.14 16.36
N PRO A 368 16.59 27.99 17.02
CA PRO A 368 16.89 28.65 18.29
C PRO A 368 16.64 30.18 18.28
N GLY A 369 16.67 30.81 17.10
CA GLY A 369 16.33 32.23 16.92
C GLY A 369 14.86 32.59 17.16
N ALA A 370 13.91 31.67 16.95
CA ALA A 370 12.49 31.92 17.20
C ALA A 370 12.16 31.93 18.71
N ALA A 371 12.90 31.16 19.51
CA ALA A 371 12.78 31.20 20.97
C ALA A 371 13.38 32.49 21.55
N ARG A 372 14.51 32.97 21.02
CA ARG A 372 15.14 34.22 21.49
C ARG A 372 14.33 35.48 21.17
N LEU A 373 13.62 35.51 20.03
CA LEU A 373 12.73 36.63 19.69
C LEU A 373 11.45 36.66 20.54
N ALA A 374 11.00 35.50 21.05
CA ALA A 374 9.87 35.43 21.97
C ALA A 374 10.23 35.88 23.39
N GLU A 375 11.50 35.70 23.81
CA GLU A 375 12.00 36.20 25.10
C GLU A 375 12.35 37.70 25.05
N SER A 376 12.89 38.22 23.95
CA SER A 376 13.24 39.66 23.84
C SER A 376 12.03 40.59 23.67
N GLY A 377 10.87 40.05 23.27
CA GLY A 377 9.62 40.80 23.14
C GLY A 377 8.82 40.94 24.44
N ARG A 378 9.22 40.25 25.52
CA ARG A 378 8.55 40.31 26.84
C ARG A 378 9.24 41.26 27.83
N SER A 379 10.34 41.90 27.43
CA SER A 379 11.11 42.83 28.27
C SER A 379 10.96 44.31 27.85
N ARG A 380 9.81 44.71 27.31
CA ARG A 380 9.51 46.12 27.02
C ARG A 380 8.13 46.51 27.52
#